data_AF-A0A956NTJ3-F1
#
_entry.id   AF-A0A956NTJ3-F1
#
_cell.length_a   1.000
_cell.length_b   1.000
_cell.length_c   1.000
_cell.angle_alpha   90.00
_cell.angle_beta   90.00
_cell.angle_gamma   90.00
#
_symmetry.space_group_name_H-M   'P 1'
#
loop_
_entity.id
_entity.type
_entity.pdbx_description
1 polymer ?
#
loop_
_entity_poly.entity_id
_entity_poly.type
_entity_poly.pdbx_seq_one_letter_code
_entity_poly.pdbx_strand_id
1 'polypeptide(L)'
;AGVLLVGGGVSGDWSEWALRAATVLVAAAPCALVISIPVTYVAAMGRASRDGVLIKGGIYLEELGRLRAIALDKTGTLTHGRPELTEIHPLDGRDPDELLTLAATAERRSEHPIARAIVRAADARDLTIGEPDTFHAAVGGGIHARVDGTDLTIASPDYTTSQGHDLDPAVIEVIEGLESNGN
;
A
#
# COMPACT_ATOMS: atom_id res chain seq x y z
N ALA A 1 -46.77 31.08 -8.57
CA ALA A 1 -48.09 31.08 -9.23
C ALA A 1 -49.24 31.08 -8.23
N GLY A 2 -49.27 30.17 -7.23
CA GLY A 2 -50.40 30.06 -6.28
C GLY A 2 -50.74 31.34 -5.51
N VAL A 3 -49.74 32.04 -4.95
CA VAL A 3 -49.95 33.31 -4.21
C VAL A 3 -50.57 34.41 -5.10
N LEU A 4 -50.14 34.52 -6.36
CA LEU A 4 -50.66 35.49 -7.32
C LEU A 4 -52.08 35.15 -7.78
N LEU A 5 -52.32 33.90 -8.19
CA LEU A 5 -53.59 33.48 -8.77
C LEU A 5 -54.72 33.45 -7.73
N VAL A 6 -54.44 32.97 -6.52
CA VAL A 6 -55.43 32.93 -5.43
C VAL A 6 -55.66 34.35 -4.90
N GLY A 7 -54.59 35.09 -4.62
CA GLY A 7 -54.69 36.43 -4.08
C GLY A 7 -55.33 37.44 -5.03
N GLY A 8 -54.85 37.49 -6.28
CA GLY A 8 -55.40 38.34 -7.33
C GLY A 8 -56.81 37.92 -7.76
N GLY A 9 -57.09 36.61 -7.79
CA GLY A 9 -58.43 36.08 -8.08
C GLY A 9 -59.48 36.40 -7.00
N VAL A 10 -59.09 36.45 -5.73
CA VAL A 10 -60.00 36.76 -4.60
C VAL A 10 -60.17 38.26 -4.39
N SER A 11 -59.10 39.06 -4.55
CA SER A 11 -59.12 40.49 -4.22
C SER A 11 -59.29 41.42 -5.43
N GLY A 12 -59.04 40.94 -6.65
CA GLY A 12 -59.05 41.74 -7.88
C GLY A 12 -57.80 42.62 -8.09
N ASP A 13 -56.94 42.80 -7.08
CA ASP A 13 -55.70 43.59 -7.19
C ASP A 13 -54.52 42.73 -7.65
N TRP A 14 -54.44 42.52 -8.96
CA TRP A 14 -53.35 41.74 -9.57
C TRP A 14 -51.97 42.37 -9.37
N SER A 15 -51.90 43.70 -9.22
CA SER A 15 -50.63 44.41 -9.08
C SER A 15 -49.99 44.16 -7.71
N GLU A 16 -50.80 44.25 -6.65
CA GLU A 16 -50.36 43.99 -5.28
C GLU A 16 -49.96 42.51 -5.11
N TRP A 17 -50.77 41.59 -5.63
CA TRP A 17 -50.47 40.17 -5.50
C TRP A 17 -49.32 39.70 -6.40
N ALA A 18 -49.01 40.44 -7.48
CA ALA A 18 -47.78 40.23 -8.25
C ALA A 18 -46.55 40.62 -7.44
N LEU A 19 -46.59 41.78 -6.76
CA LEU A 19 -45.52 42.22 -5.87
C LEU A 19 -45.33 41.22 -4.71
N ARG A 20 -46.41 40.82 -4.04
CA ARG A 20 -46.36 39.83 -2.94
C ARG A 20 -45.82 38.48 -3.41
N ALA A 21 -46.20 38.01 -4.60
CA ALA A 21 -45.67 36.78 -5.17
C ALA A 21 -44.17 36.87 -5.46
N ALA A 22 -43.68 38.00 -5.97
CA ALA A 22 -42.25 38.24 -6.16
C ALA A 22 -41.49 38.26 -4.84
N THR A 23 -42.04 38.90 -3.79
CA THR A 23 -41.44 38.90 -2.44
C THR A 23 -41.30 37.49 -1.88
N VAL A 24 -42.32 36.65 -2.01
CA VAL A 24 -42.27 35.25 -1.56
C VAL A 24 -41.21 34.45 -2.33
N LEU A 25 -41.10 34.65 -3.65
CA LEU A 25 -40.09 33.97 -4.47
C LEU A 25 -38.67 34.32 -4.03
N VAL A 26 -38.39 35.61 -3.77
CA VAL A 26 -37.08 36.07 -3.30
C VAL A 26 -36.79 35.56 -1.89
N ALA A 27 -37.77 35.64 -0.98
CA ALA A 27 -37.62 35.16 0.40
C ALA A 27 -37.43 33.63 0.48
N ALA A 28 -37.95 32.88 -0.50
CA ALA A 28 -37.79 31.44 -0.58
C ALA A 28 -36.41 30.99 -1.10
N ALA A 29 -35.57 31.90 -1.61
CA ALA A 29 -34.24 31.56 -2.10
C ALA A 29 -33.36 31.03 -0.94
N PRO A 30 -32.92 29.77 -0.97
CA PRO A 30 -32.25 29.16 0.17
C PRO A 30 -30.73 29.42 0.12
N CYS A 31 -30.33 30.70 0.10
CA CYS A 31 -28.93 31.10 -0.10
C CYS A 31 -27.97 30.46 0.91
N ALA A 32 -28.39 30.34 2.18
CA ALA A 32 -27.62 29.69 3.24
C ALA A 32 -27.44 28.17 3.01
N LEU A 33 -28.44 27.50 2.45
CA LEU A 33 -28.38 26.08 2.12
C LEU A 33 -27.39 25.83 0.97
N VAL A 34 -27.36 26.72 -0.01
CA VAL A 34 -26.45 26.58 -1.17
C VAL A 34 -24.98 26.69 -0.74
N ILE A 35 -24.67 27.59 0.20
CA ILE A 35 -23.29 27.80 0.66
C ILE A 35 -22.84 26.81 1.75
N SER A 36 -23.76 26.11 2.43
CA SER A 36 -23.42 25.27 3.57
C SER A 36 -22.51 24.10 3.20
N ILE A 37 -22.77 23.46 2.05
CA ILE A 37 -22.01 22.30 1.56
C ILE A 37 -20.55 22.67 1.23
N PRO A 38 -20.25 23.62 0.31
CA PRO A 38 -18.87 23.94 -0.05
C PRO A 38 -18.06 24.48 1.14
N VAL A 39 -18.67 25.29 2.01
CA VAL A 39 -18.00 25.79 3.23
C VAL A 39 -17.63 24.63 4.16
N THR A 40 -18.55 23.68 4.38
CA THR A 40 -18.30 22.51 5.21
C THR A 40 -17.18 21.64 4.64
N TYR A 41 -17.17 21.42 3.31
CA TYR A 41 -16.12 20.62 2.64
C TYR A 41 -14.74 21.27 2.75
N VAL A 42 -14.63 22.57 2.48
CA VAL A 42 -13.36 23.28 2.61
C VAL A 42 -12.87 23.26 4.05
N ALA A 43 -13.76 23.48 5.02
CA ALA A 43 -13.39 23.41 6.45
C ALA A 43 -12.92 22.01 6.87
N ALA A 44 -13.64 20.97 6.46
CA ALA A 44 -13.30 19.58 6.76
C ALA A 44 -11.97 19.16 6.12
N MET A 45 -11.75 19.47 4.84
CA MET A 45 -10.48 19.22 4.16
C MET A 45 -9.33 19.97 4.79
N GLY A 46 -9.53 21.26 5.09
CA GLY A 46 -8.52 22.09 5.74
C GLY A 46 -8.15 21.57 7.13
N ARG A 47 -9.09 20.97 7.86
CA ARG A 47 -8.80 20.28 9.12
C ARG A 47 -8.02 18.98 8.87
N ALA A 48 -8.52 18.10 8.00
CA ALA A 48 -7.90 16.82 7.68
C ALA A 48 -6.44 16.98 7.22
N SER A 49 -6.15 17.99 6.38
CA SER A 49 -4.80 18.26 5.89
C SER A 49 -3.83 18.71 6.98
N ARG A 50 -4.30 19.40 8.03
CA ARG A 50 -3.46 19.71 9.21
C ARG A 50 -3.07 18.46 9.99
N ASP A 51 -3.91 17.43 9.92
CA ASP A 51 -3.69 16.13 10.54
C ASP A 51 -3.01 15.13 9.57
N GLY A 52 -2.44 15.61 8.45
CA GLY A 52 -1.70 14.80 7.48
C GLY A 52 -2.57 14.01 6.50
N VAL A 53 -3.88 14.24 6.48
CA VAL A 53 -4.83 13.54 5.60
C VAL A 53 -5.19 14.42 4.39
N LEU A 54 -4.75 14.00 3.21
CA LEU A 54 -5.06 14.68 1.96
C LEU A 54 -6.36 14.13 1.35
N ILE A 55 -7.39 14.98 1.26
CA ILE A 55 -8.67 14.62 0.64
C ILE A 55 -8.82 15.41 -0.67
N LYS A 56 -8.97 14.69 -1.80
CA LYS A 56 -8.91 15.28 -3.16
C LYS A 56 -10.19 16.01 -3.61
N GLY A 57 -11.21 16.13 -2.76
CA GLY A 57 -12.50 16.73 -3.13
C GLY A 57 -13.67 16.32 -2.25
N GLY A 58 -14.78 17.06 -2.34
CA GLY A 58 -15.92 16.93 -1.43
C GLY A 58 -16.64 15.59 -1.54
N ILE A 59 -16.73 15.06 -2.75
CA ILE A 59 -17.31 13.74 -3.01
C ILE A 59 -16.62 12.64 -2.18
N TYR A 60 -15.30 12.72 -1.99
CA TYR A 60 -14.57 11.73 -1.21
C TYR A 60 -14.89 11.82 0.30
N LEU A 61 -15.20 13.00 0.84
CA LEU A 61 -15.70 13.14 2.22
C LEU A 61 -17.07 12.45 2.37
N GLU A 62 -17.95 12.62 1.39
CA GLU A 62 -19.26 11.97 1.39
C GLU A 62 -19.12 10.44 1.28
N GLU A 63 -18.25 9.94 0.40
CA GLU A 63 -17.92 8.51 0.25
C GLU A 63 -17.38 7.93 1.57
N LEU A 64 -16.44 8.64 2.21
CA LEU A 64 -15.87 8.22 3.49
C LEU A 64 -16.94 8.10 4.58
N GLY A 65 -17.92 9.00 4.62
CA GLY A 65 -19.02 8.96 5.62
C GLY A 65 -19.97 7.77 5.48
N ARG A 66 -19.98 7.07 4.34
CA ARG A 66 -20.85 5.91 4.05
C ARG A 66 -20.08 4.60 3.85
N LEU A 67 -18.77 4.64 4.01
CA LEU A 67 -17.90 3.48 3.88
C LEU A 67 -18.21 2.45 4.98
N ARG A 68 -18.26 1.17 4.60
CA ARG A 68 -18.58 0.04 5.52
C ARG A 68 -17.45 -0.96 5.70
N ALA A 69 -16.50 -0.98 4.77
CA ALA A 69 -15.39 -1.92 4.77
C ALA A 69 -14.14 -1.23 4.19
N ILE A 70 -12.98 -1.57 4.73
CA ILE A 70 -11.68 -1.10 4.26
C ILE A 70 -10.90 -2.33 3.82
N ALA A 71 -10.44 -2.34 2.58
CA ALA A 71 -9.41 -3.26 2.11
C ALA A 71 -8.08 -2.52 2.17
N LEU A 72 -7.15 -3.03 2.97
CA LEU A 72 -5.81 -2.47 3.11
C LEU A 72 -4.85 -3.29 2.25
N ASP A 73 -4.00 -2.61 1.49
CA ASP A 73 -2.85 -3.26 0.89
C ASP A 73 -1.85 -3.63 2.00
N LYS A 74 -1.09 -4.72 1.83
CA LYS A 74 -0.07 -5.10 2.81
C LYS A 74 1.19 -4.27 2.59
N THR A 75 1.75 -4.38 1.39
CA THR A 75 3.09 -3.90 1.07
C THR A 75 3.10 -2.39 0.90
N GLY A 76 3.79 -1.66 1.79
CA GLY A 76 3.86 -0.19 1.73
C GLY A 76 2.68 0.53 2.38
N THR A 77 1.68 -0.19 2.89
CA THR A 77 0.59 0.37 3.70
C THR A 77 0.62 -0.19 5.12
N LEU A 78 0.48 -1.50 5.29
CA LEU A 78 0.63 -2.15 6.61
C LEU A 78 2.11 -2.39 6.96
N THR A 79 2.93 -2.63 5.94
CA THR A 79 4.37 -2.87 6.10
C THR A 79 5.17 -1.75 5.43
N HIS A 80 6.46 -1.63 5.77
CA HIS A 80 7.35 -0.62 5.20
C HIS A 80 7.70 -0.86 3.71
N GLY A 81 7.20 -1.94 3.10
CA GLY A 81 7.45 -2.26 1.68
C GLY A 81 8.92 -2.58 1.36
N ARG A 82 9.71 -2.93 2.38
CA ARG A 82 11.13 -3.26 2.27
C ARG A 82 11.38 -4.57 3.03
N PRO A 83 11.76 -5.66 2.35
CA PRO A 83 12.10 -6.90 3.01
C PRO A 83 13.34 -6.71 3.91
N GLU A 84 13.37 -7.45 5.01
CA GLU A 84 14.50 -7.48 5.95
C GLU A 84 14.81 -8.95 6.27
N LEU A 85 16.09 -9.28 6.42
CA LEU A 85 16.50 -10.61 6.85
C LEU A 85 16.21 -10.77 8.33
N THR A 86 15.23 -11.62 8.68
CA THR A 86 14.79 -11.84 10.06
C THR A 86 15.59 -12.96 10.72
N GLU A 87 15.79 -14.07 10.02
CA GLU A 87 16.37 -15.29 10.57
C GLU A 87 17.30 -15.97 9.55
N ILE A 88 18.27 -16.72 10.06
CA ILE A 88 19.20 -17.54 9.28
C ILE A 88 19.26 -18.90 9.95
N HIS A 89 18.94 -19.96 9.20
CA HIS A 89 18.93 -21.34 9.69
C HIS A 89 19.93 -22.18 8.87
N PRO A 90 21.23 -22.21 9.23
CA PRO A 90 22.21 -23.00 8.50
C PRO A 90 22.03 -24.49 8.76
N LEU A 91 22.26 -25.30 7.73
CA LEU A 91 22.34 -26.75 7.87
C LEU A 91 23.73 -27.18 8.36
N ASP A 92 23.79 -28.35 8.99
CA ASP A 92 25.01 -29.00 9.45
C ASP A 92 25.88 -28.17 10.42
N GLY A 93 25.28 -27.19 11.10
CA GLY A 93 25.98 -26.35 12.08
C GLY A 93 26.97 -25.37 11.45
N ARG A 94 26.83 -25.05 10.16
CA ARG A 94 27.60 -23.96 9.54
C ARG A 94 27.38 -22.63 10.27
N ASP A 95 28.38 -21.77 10.25
CA ASP A 95 28.27 -20.43 10.80
C ASP A 95 27.22 -19.61 9.99
N PRO A 96 26.20 -19.04 10.65
CA PRO A 96 25.24 -18.14 10.00
C PRO A 96 25.89 -16.98 9.24
N ASP A 97 26.99 -16.42 9.73
CA ASP A 97 27.64 -15.27 9.09
C ASP A 97 28.45 -15.69 7.86
N GLU A 98 29.02 -16.90 7.84
CA GLU A 98 29.63 -17.47 6.64
C GLU A 98 28.56 -17.72 5.56
N LEU A 99 27.42 -18.29 5.93
CA LEU A 99 26.30 -18.52 5.00
C LEU A 99 25.78 -17.19 4.44
N LEU A 100 25.62 -16.17 5.30
CA LEU A 100 25.19 -14.84 4.88
C LEU A 100 26.21 -14.18 3.94
N THR A 101 27.51 -14.33 4.21
CA THR A 101 28.57 -13.77 3.36
C THR A 101 28.54 -14.38 1.96
N LEU A 102 28.38 -15.71 1.86
CA LEU A 102 28.24 -16.41 0.58
C LEU A 102 26.97 -15.97 -0.16
N ALA A 103 25.84 -15.93 0.53
CA ALA A 103 24.56 -15.55 -0.05
C ALA A 103 24.57 -14.09 -0.54
N ALA A 104 25.09 -13.17 0.27
CA ALA A 104 25.21 -11.76 -0.10
C ALA A 104 26.18 -11.54 -1.26
N THR A 105 27.28 -12.29 -1.33
CA THR A 105 28.23 -12.22 -2.45
C THR A 105 27.58 -12.69 -3.75
N ALA A 106 26.86 -13.81 -3.71
CA ALA A 106 26.10 -14.31 -4.87
C ALA A 106 25.01 -13.33 -5.33
N GLU A 107 24.28 -12.72 -4.37
CA GLU A 107 23.15 -11.82 -4.63
C GLU A 107 23.56 -10.37 -4.95
N ARG A 108 24.85 -10.02 -4.88
CA ARG A 108 25.33 -8.64 -5.01
C ARG A 108 24.91 -7.93 -6.31
N ARG A 109 24.72 -8.69 -7.40
CA ARG A 109 24.29 -8.18 -8.72
C ARG A 109 22.78 -8.26 -8.96
N SER A 110 22.02 -8.83 -8.05
CA SER A 110 20.57 -9.00 -8.18
C SER A 110 19.84 -7.73 -7.78
N GLU A 111 18.91 -7.29 -8.64
CA GLU A 111 18.08 -6.11 -8.36
C GLU A 111 16.87 -6.43 -7.48
N HIS A 112 16.64 -7.70 -7.15
CA HIS A 112 15.46 -8.18 -6.46
C HIS A 112 15.37 -7.64 -5.02
N PRO A 113 14.18 -7.26 -4.51
CA PRO A 113 14.03 -6.74 -3.14
C PRO A 113 14.58 -7.67 -2.04
N ILE A 114 14.46 -8.99 -2.21
CA ILE A 114 15.01 -10.00 -1.28
C ILE A 114 16.54 -10.00 -1.31
N ALA A 115 17.15 -10.01 -2.50
CA ALA A 115 18.60 -9.93 -2.67
C ALA A 115 19.19 -8.70 -1.96
N ARG A 116 18.55 -7.54 -2.16
CA ARG A 116 18.95 -6.31 -1.48
C ARG A 116 18.82 -6.42 0.05
N ALA A 117 17.87 -7.20 0.57
CA ALA A 117 17.73 -7.43 2.00
C ALA A 117 18.88 -8.29 2.56
N ILE A 118 19.29 -9.33 1.82
CA ILE A 118 20.44 -10.18 2.17
C ILE A 118 21.73 -9.36 2.17
N VAL A 119 22.00 -8.59 1.11
CA VAL A 119 23.20 -7.73 1.03
C VAL A 119 23.22 -6.69 2.14
N ARG A 120 22.10 -5.99 2.41
CA ARG A 120 22.00 -5.03 3.53
C ARG A 120 22.26 -5.69 4.88
N ALA A 121 21.77 -6.91 5.09
CA ALA A 121 21.97 -7.61 6.35
C ALA A 121 23.45 -7.99 6.57
N ALA A 122 24.15 -8.37 5.50
CA ALA A 122 25.59 -8.62 5.56
C ALA A 122 26.38 -7.32 5.82
N ASP A 123 26.06 -6.22 5.12
CA ASP A 123 26.65 -4.90 5.35
C ASP A 123 26.44 -4.43 6.79
N ALA A 124 25.23 -4.63 7.35
CA ALA A 124 24.90 -4.23 8.73
C ALA A 124 25.62 -5.05 9.81
N ARG A 125 26.16 -6.22 9.45
CA ARG A 125 27.01 -7.06 10.32
C ARG A 125 28.50 -6.84 10.08
N ASP A 126 28.87 -5.83 9.28
CA ASP A 126 30.25 -5.53 8.88
C ASP A 126 30.96 -6.73 8.22
N LEU A 127 30.20 -7.59 7.52
CA LEU A 127 30.75 -8.74 6.80
C LEU A 127 31.43 -8.29 5.50
N THR A 128 32.53 -8.94 5.14
CA THR A 128 33.25 -8.63 3.90
C THR A 128 32.61 -9.37 2.74
N ILE A 129 31.87 -8.64 1.89
CA ILE A 129 31.16 -9.20 0.73
C ILE A 129 32.01 -9.02 -0.54
N GLY A 130 32.21 -10.12 -1.28
CA GLY A 130 32.98 -10.13 -2.53
C GLY A 130 32.14 -9.78 -3.77
N GLU A 131 32.72 -9.96 -4.96
CA GLU A 131 31.98 -10.01 -6.22
C GLU A 131 31.86 -11.47 -6.67
N PRO A 132 30.72 -11.90 -7.21
CA PRO A 132 30.60 -13.25 -7.75
C PRO A 132 31.38 -13.37 -9.07
N ASP A 133 32.01 -14.52 -9.28
CA ASP A 133 32.72 -14.89 -10.52
C ASP A 133 31.75 -14.92 -11.71
N THR A 134 30.57 -15.50 -11.49
CA THR A 134 29.46 -15.54 -12.45
C THR A 134 28.14 -15.25 -11.75
N PHE A 135 27.20 -14.67 -12.50
CA PHE A 135 25.86 -14.37 -12.02
C PHE A 135 24.84 -14.61 -13.13
N HIS A 136 23.81 -15.39 -12.84
CA HIS A 136 22.70 -15.69 -13.74
C HIS A 136 21.39 -15.63 -12.97
N ALA A 137 20.50 -14.71 -13.37
CA ALA A 137 19.16 -14.64 -12.81
C ALA A 137 18.28 -15.74 -13.41
N ALA A 138 17.70 -16.60 -12.56
CA ALA A 138 16.69 -17.57 -12.93
C ALA A 138 15.30 -16.91 -12.78
N VAL A 139 14.70 -16.48 -13.89
CA VAL A 139 13.42 -15.76 -13.89
C VAL A 139 12.34 -16.58 -13.20
N GLY A 140 11.77 -16.03 -12.14
CA GLY A 140 10.73 -16.69 -11.32
C GLY A 140 11.25 -17.76 -10.37
N GLY A 141 12.57 -17.96 -10.27
CA GLY A 141 13.17 -19.04 -9.49
C GLY A 141 14.22 -18.60 -8.47
N GLY A 142 14.99 -17.56 -8.77
CA GLY A 142 16.09 -17.09 -7.92
C GLY A 142 17.32 -16.73 -8.75
N ILE A 143 18.51 -17.14 -8.28
CA ILE A 143 19.78 -16.92 -8.97
C ILE A 143 20.69 -18.15 -8.92
N HIS A 144 21.56 -18.24 -9.91
CA HIS A 144 22.74 -19.11 -9.91
C HIS A 144 23.99 -18.23 -10.00
N ALA A 145 24.95 -18.47 -9.13
CA ALA A 145 26.19 -17.71 -9.09
C ALA A 145 27.37 -18.63 -8.80
N ARG A 146 28.57 -18.15 -9.10
CA ARG A 146 29.81 -18.78 -8.66
C ARG A 146 30.58 -17.83 -7.76
N VAL A 147 30.99 -18.30 -6.59
CA VAL A 147 31.74 -17.53 -5.59
C VAL A 147 32.92 -18.37 -5.13
N ASP A 148 34.14 -17.83 -5.24
CA ASP A 148 35.38 -18.53 -4.91
C ASP A 148 35.47 -19.92 -5.55
N GLY A 149 35.04 -20.04 -6.81
CA GLY A 149 35.00 -21.32 -7.54
C GLY A 149 33.89 -22.30 -7.12
N THR A 150 33.03 -21.95 -6.16
CA THR A 150 31.89 -22.77 -5.71
C THR A 150 30.61 -22.32 -6.41
N ASP A 151 29.89 -23.27 -7.01
CA ASP A 151 28.56 -23.02 -7.59
C ASP A 151 27.50 -22.92 -6.50
N LEU A 152 26.78 -21.80 -6.48
CA LEU A 152 25.73 -21.48 -5.51
C LEU A 152 24.40 -21.24 -6.24
N THR A 153 23.33 -21.76 -5.66
CA THR A 153 21.96 -21.46 -6.07
C THR A 153 21.21 -20.89 -4.89
N ILE A 154 20.54 -19.76 -5.09
CA ILE A 154 19.66 -19.15 -4.10
C ILE A 154 18.29 -19.05 -4.75
N ALA A 155 17.30 -19.74 -4.20
CA ALA A 155 16.03 -19.95 -4.85
C ALA A 155 14.88 -20.18 -3.87
N SER A 156 13.64 -20.08 -4.38
CA SER A 156 12.47 -20.50 -3.60
C SER A 156 12.43 -22.02 -3.41
N PRO A 157 11.71 -22.51 -2.38
CA PRO A 157 11.50 -23.94 -2.17
C PRO A 157 10.89 -24.64 -3.41
N ASP A 158 9.86 -24.02 -4.00
CA ASP A 158 9.20 -24.52 -5.22
C ASP A 158 10.16 -24.65 -6.39
N TYR A 159 11.00 -23.64 -6.62
CA TYR A 159 11.96 -23.68 -7.72
C TYR A 159 12.99 -24.78 -7.49
N THR A 160 13.50 -24.90 -6.26
CA THR A 160 14.49 -25.92 -5.88
C THR A 160 13.97 -27.33 -6.17
N THR A 161 12.75 -27.63 -5.75
CA THR A 161 12.08 -28.90 -6.04
C THR A 161 11.83 -29.09 -7.54
N SER A 162 11.46 -28.02 -8.27
CA SER A 162 11.26 -28.10 -9.73
C SER A 162 12.54 -28.44 -10.52
N GLN A 163 13.71 -28.10 -9.97
CA GLN A 163 15.02 -28.44 -10.54
C GLN A 163 15.46 -29.88 -10.20
N GLY A 164 14.64 -30.65 -9.48
CA GLY A 164 14.93 -32.02 -9.08
C GLY A 164 15.80 -32.15 -7.84
N HIS A 165 15.89 -31.09 -7.02
CA HIS A 165 16.54 -31.13 -5.72
C HIS A 165 15.49 -31.37 -4.63
N ASP A 166 15.52 -32.55 -4.02
CA ASP A 166 14.67 -32.85 -2.87
C ASP A 166 15.14 -32.07 -1.64
N LEU A 167 14.20 -31.44 -0.95
CA LEU A 167 14.44 -30.76 0.32
C LEU A 167 14.30 -31.75 1.48
N ASP A 168 15.21 -31.67 2.45
CA ASP A 168 15.12 -32.47 3.67
C ASP A 168 13.80 -32.13 4.41
N PRO A 169 13.03 -33.13 4.90
CA PRO A 169 11.82 -32.88 5.68
C PRO A 169 11.99 -31.89 6.84
N ALA A 170 13.15 -31.88 7.50
CA ALA A 170 13.43 -30.94 8.58
C ALA A 170 13.50 -29.49 8.08
N VAL A 171 13.95 -29.28 6.85
CA VAL A 171 14.01 -27.96 6.21
C VAL A 171 12.62 -27.50 5.80
N ILE A 172 11.79 -28.40 5.29
CA ILE A 172 10.40 -28.12 4.94
C ILE A 172 9.62 -27.66 6.18
N GLU A 173 9.79 -28.35 7.31
CA GLU A 173 9.13 -27.97 8.58
C GLU A 173 9.50 -26.55 9.03
N VAL A 174 10.77 -26.16 8.90
CA VAL A 174 11.22 -24.80 9.21
C VAL A 174 10.61 -23.78 8.27
N ILE A 175 10.57 -24.06 6.96
CA ILE A 175 9.98 -23.17 5.95
C ILE A 175 8.49 -22.93 6.25
N GLU A 176 7.71 -24.00 6.39
CA GLU A 176 6.27 -23.91 6.67
C GLU A 176 6.00 -23.18 7.99
N GLY A 177 6.83 -23.43 9.00
CA GLY A 177 6.79 -22.71 10.28
C GLY A 177 6.98 -21.20 10.11
N LEU A 178 7.97 -20.77 9.33
CA LEU A 178 8.22 -19.34 9.07
C LEU A 178 7.11 -18.69 8.25
N GLU A 179 6.65 -19.35 7.18
CA GLU A 179 5.58 -18.84 6.31
C GLU A 179 4.26 -18.68 7.07
N SER A 180 3.92 -19.61 7.97
CA SER A 180 2.71 -19.53 8.79
C SER A 180 2.72 -18.35 9.78
N ASN A 181 3.90 -17.86 10.15
CA ASN A 181 4.09 -16.67 10.99
C ASN A 181 4.13 -15.37 10.17
N GLY A 182 3.98 -15.45 8.85
CA GLY A 182 3.94 -14.30 7.94
C GLY A 182 5.30 -13.76 7.53
N ASN A 183 6.36 -14.56 7.70
CA ASN A 183 7.70 -14.31 7.15
C ASN A 183 7.79 -14.74 5.69
#